data_AF-A0A964P0B2-F1
#
_entry.id   AF-A0A964P0B2-F1
#
_cell.length_a   1.000
_cell.length_b   1.000
_cell.length_c   1.000
_cell.angle_alpha   90.00
_cell.angle_beta   90.00
_cell.angle_gamma   90.00
#
_symmetry.space_group_name_H-M   'P 1'
#
loop_
_entity.id
_entity.type
_entity.pdbx_description
1 polymer ?
#
loop_
_entity_poly.entity_id
_entity_poly.type
_entity_poly.pdbx_seq_one_letter_code
_entity_poly.pdbx_strand_id
1 'polypeptide(L)'
;MAISFLGVGQGALAFVFFGDTPFEGSEFVAKDLRIATEPSTAGVPLLVDAPAWATLTVTDIIERGDHAVVVAEVTDVGLRAEAPQALTLKELNLNYGG
;
A
#
# COMPACT_ATOMS: atom_id res chain seq x y z
N MET A 1 7.57 -6.37 -5.88
CA MET A 1 6.29 -5.90 -5.31
C MET A 1 6.57 -4.86 -4.24
N ALA A 2 5.60 -4.02 -3.87
CA ALA A 2 5.73 -3.10 -2.73
C ALA A 2 4.48 -3.12 -1.86
N ILE A 3 4.65 -2.82 -0.56
CA ILE A 3 3.58 -2.51 0.38
C ILE A 3 3.86 -1.12 0.95
N SER A 4 2.82 -0.27 1.00
CA SER A 4 2.85 1.02 1.68
C SER A 4 2.02 0.95 2.96
N PHE A 5 2.56 1.49 4.04
CA PHE A 5 1.87 1.58 5.33
C PHE A 5 1.28 2.98 5.45
N LEU A 6 -0.03 3.08 5.60
CA LEU A 6 -0.73 4.34 5.80
C LEU A 6 -0.68 4.74 7.27
N GLY A 7 -0.58 6.05 7.52
CA GLY A 7 -0.59 6.65 8.86
C GLY A 7 -1.97 7.12 9.29
N VAL A 8 -2.13 7.35 10.60
CA VAL A 8 -3.34 7.96 11.19
C VAL A 8 -3.80 9.18 10.38
N GLY A 9 -5.11 9.29 10.15
CA GLY A 9 -5.70 10.37 9.35
C GLY A 9 -5.62 10.19 7.83
N GLN A 10 -4.92 9.18 7.30
CA GLN A 10 -4.84 8.90 5.86
C GLN A 10 -6.01 8.05 5.33
N GLY A 11 -7.19 8.13 5.95
CA GLY A 11 -8.38 7.40 5.51
C GLY A 11 -8.81 7.72 4.08
N ALA A 12 -8.78 9.00 3.69
CA ALA A 12 -9.11 9.41 2.32
C ALA A 12 -8.17 8.79 1.27
N LEU A 13 -6.88 8.69 1.59
CA LEU A 13 -5.89 8.02 0.75
C LEU A 13 -6.18 6.51 0.65
N ALA A 14 -6.55 5.86 1.77
CA ALA A 14 -6.91 4.44 1.76
C ALA A 14 -8.12 4.15 0.85
N PHE A 15 -9.17 4.97 0.95
CA PHE A 15 -10.42 4.78 0.21
C PHE A 15 -10.28 4.94 -1.30
N VAL A 16 -9.25 5.62 -1.80
CA VAL A 16 -8.95 5.65 -3.24
C VAL A 16 -8.78 4.24 -3.80
N PHE A 17 -8.05 3.39 -3.09
CA PHE A 17 -7.68 2.05 -3.56
C PHE A 17 -8.78 0.99 -3.35
N PHE A 18 -9.98 1.37 -2.90
CA PHE A 18 -11.11 0.44 -2.76
C PHE A 18 -11.85 0.23 -4.09
N GLY A 19 -11.68 1.16 -5.03
CA GLY A 19 -12.20 1.04 -6.39
C GLY A 19 -11.09 0.96 -7.43
N ASP A 20 -11.50 0.97 -8.70
CA ASP A 20 -10.56 1.02 -9.82
C ASP A 20 -9.69 2.28 -9.73
N THR A 21 -8.39 2.07 -9.57
CA THR A 21 -7.41 3.14 -9.52
C THR A 21 -6.30 2.86 -10.53
N PRO A 22 -6.50 3.20 -11.81
CA PRO A 22 -5.49 3.05 -12.85
C PRO A 22 -4.16 3.69 -12.47
N PHE A 23 -3.06 3.04 -12.88
CA PHE A 23 -1.72 3.61 -12.75
C PHE A 23 -1.31 4.24 -14.09
N GLU A 24 -1.13 5.55 -14.10
CA GLU A 24 -0.81 6.33 -15.30
C GLU A 24 0.52 7.08 -15.10
N GLY A 25 1.55 6.64 -15.82
CA GLY A 25 2.89 7.22 -15.70
C GLY A 25 3.51 6.94 -14.33
N SER A 26 3.40 7.90 -13.41
CA SER A 26 3.95 7.84 -12.04
C SER A 26 2.91 8.10 -10.96
N GLU A 27 1.62 8.04 -11.30
CA GLU A 27 0.53 8.32 -10.38
C GLU A 27 -0.55 7.24 -10.44
N PHE A 28 -1.19 6.99 -9.31
CA PHE A 28 -2.48 6.32 -9.28
C PHE A 28 -3.58 7.37 -9.46
N VAL A 29 -4.45 7.17 -10.46
CA VAL A 29 -5.47 8.15 -10.87
C VAL A 29 -6.85 7.62 -10.50
N ALA A 30 -7.45 8.19 -9.45
CA ALA A 30 -8.86 8.04 -9.16
C ALA A 30 -9.64 9.27 -9.63
N LYS A 31 -10.98 9.14 -9.63
CA LYS A 31 -11.88 10.18 -10.18
C LYS A 31 -11.61 11.58 -9.62
N ASP A 32 -11.43 11.70 -8.30
CA ASP A 32 -11.32 12.98 -7.60
C ASP A 32 -9.94 13.17 -6.94
N LEU A 33 -9.00 12.22 -7.10
CA LEU A 33 -7.71 12.26 -6.45
C LEU A 33 -6.60 11.60 -7.30
N ARG A 34 -5.44 12.25 -7.36
CA ARG A 34 -4.21 11.70 -7.97
C ARG A 34 -3.21 11.44 -6.87
N ILE A 35 -2.69 10.21 -6.79
CA ILE A 35 -1.73 9.79 -5.77
C ILE A 35 -0.36 9.66 -6.41
N ALA A 36 0.56 10.52 -5.99
CA ALA A 36 1.93 10.52 -6.48
C ALA A 36 2.69 9.29 -6.01
N THR A 37 3.53 8.76 -6.90
CA THR A 37 4.47 7.69 -6.57
C THR A 37 5.89 8.07 -6.95
N GLU A 38 6.86 7.47 -6.27
CA GLU A 38 8.26 7.47 -6.67
C GLU A 38 8.74 6.02 -6.91
N PRO A 39 9.68 5.80 -7.85
CA PRO A 39 10.20 4.46 -8.08
C PRO A 39 11.16 4.06 -6.95
N SER A 40 11.00 2.85 -6.43
CA SER A 40 12.06 2.19 -5.66
C SER A 40 13.29 1.86 -6.53
N THR A 41 14.38 1.39 -5.91
CA THR A 41 15.55 0.85 -6.62
C THR A 41 15.18 -0.25 -7.62
N ALA A 42 14.16 -1.05 -7.31
CA ALA A 42 13.66 -2.12 -8.18
C ALA A 42 12.60 -1.65 -9.21
N GLY A 43 12.32 -0.34 -9.28
CA GLY A 43 11.36 0.24 -10.23
C GLY A 43 9.90 0.04 -9.86
N VAL A 44 9.57 -0.51 -8.68
CA VAL A 44 8.19 -0.61 -8.21
C VAL A 44 7.72 0.72 -7.59
N PRO A 45 6.45 1.13 -7.82
CA PRO A 45 5.93 2.41 -7.33
C PRO A 45 5.76 2.41 -5.82
N LEU A 46 6.23 3.47 -5.16
CA LEU A 46 6.08 3.74 -3.74
C LEU A 46 5.21 4.98 -3.56
N LEU A 47 4.13 4.91 -2.78
CA LEU A 47 3.28 6.07 -2.52
C LEU A 47 4.08 7.14 -1.79
N VAL A 48 4.18 8.36 -2.33
CA VAL A 48 4.98 9.45 -1.74
C VAL A 48 4.47 9.83 -0.35
N ASP A 49 3.14 9.90 -0.19
CA ASP A 49 2.50 10.33 1.05
C ASP A 49 2.47 9.26 2.14
N ALA A 50 2.79 8.00 1.83
CA ALA A 50 2.82 6.95 2.85
C ALA A 50 4.01 7.16 3.80
N PRO A 51 3.81 7.10 5.13
CA PRO A 51 4.90 7.29 6.10
C PRO A 51 5.95 6.18 6.06
N ALA A 52 5.60 4.97 5.60
CA ALA A 52 6.55 3.87 5.46
C ALA A 52 6.20 2.95 4.29
N TRP A 53 7.19 2.19 3.82
CA TRP A 53 7.02 1.20 2.77
C TRP A 53 8.03 0.05 2.90
N ALA A 54 7.73 -1.07 2.25
CA ALA A 54 8.65 -2.18 2.03
C ALA A 54 8.58 -2.66 0.58
N THR A 55 9.72 -2.96 -0.03
CA THR A 55 9.78 -3.72 -1.29
C THR A 55 10.04 -5.18 -1.03
N LEU A 56 9.47 -6.02 -1.89
CA LEU A 56 9.26 -7.44 -1.63
C LEU A 56 9.56 -8.28 -2.88
N THR A 57 10.18 -9.43 -2.66
CA THR A 57 10.32 -10.53 -3.62
C THR A 57 9.44 -11.69 -3.17
N VAL A 58 8.46 -12.09 -3.99
CA VAL A 58 7.56 -13.21 -3.66
C VAL A 58 8.36 -14.52 -3.65
N THR A 59 8.23 -15.29 -2.56
CA THR A 59 8.87 -16.60 -2.41
C THR A 59 7.86 -17.73 -2.60
N ASP A 60 6.63 -17.54 -2.12
CA ASP A 60 5.58 -18.56 -2.15
C ASP A 60 4.20 -17.95 -2.35
N ILE A 61 3.32 -18.72 -2.97
CA ILE A 61 1.89 -18.42 -3.09
C ILE A 61 1.11 -19.67 -2.65
N ILE A 62 0.32 -19.54 -1.60
CA ILE A 62 -0.50 -20.61 -1.05
C ILE A 62 -1.97 -20.33 -1.37
N GLU A 63 -2.52 -21.04 -2.35
CA GLU A 63 -3.92 -20.90 -2.77
C GLU A 63 -4.84 -21.78 -1.91
N ARG A 64 -5.75 -21.16 -1.15
CA ARG A 64 -6.76 -21.86 -0.35
C ARG A 64 -8.06 -21.05 -0.26
N GLY A 65 -9.03 -21.41 -1.11
CA GLY A 65 -10.34 -20.76 -1.14
C GLY A 65 -10.39 -19.65 -2.18
N ASP A 66 -11.07 -18.56 -1.84
CA ASP A 66 -11.24 -17.39 -2.71
C ASP A 66 -10.08 -16.37 -2.60
N HIS A 67 -9.14 -16.59 -1.68
CA HIS A 67 -7.92 -15.80 -1.52
C HIS A 67 -6.66 -16.67 -1.55
N ALA A 68 -5.54 -16.06 -1.93
CA ALA A 68 -4.21 -16.64 -1.79
C ALA A 68 -3.43 -15.96 -0.66
N VAL A 69 -2.64 -16.73 0.08
CA VAL A 69 -1.62 -16.19 0.99
C VAL A 69 -0.32 -16.06 0.22
N VAL A 70 0.16 -14.84 0.07
CA VAL A 70 1.45 -14.54 -0.59
C VAL A 70 2.52 -14.36 0.47
N VAL A 71 3.60 -15.15 0.40
CA VAL A 71 4.78 -15.02 1.25
C VAL A 71 5.87 -14.33 0.44
N ALA A 72 6.52 -13.34 1.03
CA ALA A 72 7.55 -12.57 0.35
C ALA A 72 8.70 -12.19 1.29
N GLU A 73 9.91 -12.20 0.75
CA GLU A 73 11.11 -11.68 1.38
C GLU A 73 11.16 -10.16 1.27
N VAL A 74 11.45 -9.47 2.38
CA VAL A 74 11.68 -8.03 2.40
C VAL A 74 13.07 -7.73 1.82
N THR A 75 13.11 -6.99 0.73
CA THR A 75 14.36 -6.64 0.03
C THR A 75 14.83 -5.21 0.29
N ASP A 76 13.92 -4.30 0.64
CA ASP A 76 14.24 -2.93 1.03
C ASP A 76 13.09 -2.32 1.85
N VAL A 77 13.39 -1.32 2.67
CA VAL A 77 12.43 -0.62 3.52
C VAL A 77 12.70 0.88 3.54
N GLY A 78 11.66 1.67 3.77
CA GLY A 78 11.81 3.11 3.97
C GLY A 78 10.83 3.67 4.99
N LEU A 79 11.30 4.71 5.67
CA LEU A 79 10.54 5.48 6.65
C LEU A 79 10.70 6.97 6.33
N ARG A 80 9.57 7.67 6.16
CA ARG A 80 9.54 9.11 5.83
C ARG A 80 9.13 10.00 7.00
N ALA A 81 8.53 9.42 8.04
CA ALA A 81 8.11 10.13 9.24
C ALA A 81 8.78 9.54 10.48
N GLU A 82 9.05 10.38 11.48
CA GLU A 82 9.57 9.91 12.77
C GLU A 82 8.44 9.22 13.56
N ALA A 83 8.62 7.94 13.90
CA ALA A 83 7.68 7.13 14.68
C ALA A 83 6.19 7.25 14.26
N PRO A 84 5.84 6.98 12.99
CA PRO A 84 4.47 7.13 12.52
C PRO A 84 3.56 6.10 13.19
N GLN A 85 2.37 6.56 13.56
CA GLN A 85 1.30 5.66 13.99
C GLN A 85 0.55 5.15 12.75
N ALA A 86 0.42 3.83 12.62
CA ALA A 86 -0.27 3.22 11.50
C ALA A 86 -1.79 3.45 11.58
N LEU A 87 -2.39 3.70 10.42
CA LEU A 87 -3.84 3.71 10.23
C LEU A 87 -4.40 2.32 10.54
N THR A 88 -5.43 2.26 11.39
CA THR A 88 -6.07 0.97 11.72
C THR A 88 -7.44 0.86 11.06
N LEU A 89 -7.88 -0.35 10.70
CA LEU A 89 -9.25 -0.57 10.24
C LEU A 89 -10.30 -0.10 11.26
N LYS A 90 -9.97 -0.21 12.55
CA LYS A 90 -10.81 0.27 13.66
C LYS A 90 -11.02 1.78 13.62
N GLU A 91 -9.99 2.56 13.30
CA GLU A 91 -10.09 4.02 13.13
C GLU A 91 -11.09 4.39 12.03
N LEU A 92 -11.13 3.59 10.95
CA LEU A 92 -12.06 3.79 9.83
C LEU A 92 -13.44 3.12 10.04
N ASN A 93 -13.65 2.45 11.18
CA ASN A 93 -14.84 1.63 11.43
C ASN A 93 -15.11 0.60 10.30
N LEU A 94 -14.04 0.05 9.72
CA LEU A 94 -14.10 -0.95 8.66
C LEU A 94 -13.90 -2.36 9.21
N ASN A 95 -14.52 -3.34 8.55
CA ASN A 95 -14.25 -4.76 8.73
C ASN A 95 -14.05 -5.40 7.36
N TYR A 96 -13.03 -6.25 7.25
CA TYR A 96 -12.79 -7.10 6.09
C TYR A 96 -12.46 -8.52 6.59
N GLY A 97 -13.52 -9.29 6.86
CA GLY A 97 -13.45 -10.63 7.42
C GLY A 97 -14.73 -11.02 8.16
N GLY A 98 -14.95 -12.32 8.31
CA GLY A 98 -16.13 -12.91 8.94
C GLY A 98 -16.31 -14.36 8.56
#